data_AF-I0I1K6-F1
#
_entry.id   AF-I0I1K6-F1
#
_cell.length_a   1.000
_cell.length_b   1.000
_cell.length_c   1.000
_cell.angle_alpha   90.00
_cell.angle_beta   90.00
_cell.angle_gamma   90.00
#
_symmetry.space_group_name_H-M   'P 1'
#
loop_
_entity.id
_entity.type
_entity.pdbx_description
1 polymer ?
#
loop_
_entity_poly.entity_id
_entity_poly.type
_entity_poly.pdbx_seq_one_letter_code
_entity_poly.pdbx_strand_id
1 'polypeptide(L)'
;MARALELALQDSVRVWLVDRASITPVRAEIDVAADLYGSISGTPLWAYTLRRAGEEGGEVRIAMPSILTNPWNPIAGTNWIYDQMPIRGTGELATIPDPYTGLALPNRIERAELFVQEGRPVNVTLDWVDLQFVPEIVVPDDAWVDWDAEKQVFITAAEAYTEPVKAVRKSVVYYPADLYDTVKWHDGSPFSAADVVLGMILTFDRAKEASPIFDSSAVAAFESFMAAFRGVRILSTDPLVIETYSDSLLLDAEQNINTWWPFYAQGQGAWHALSLGIMAEADGETTFSSSKADELKVEYMSMIAGPVLEILKAKLDKALAEGTIPYEPTLGNYLSAEEVTQRYANLAQWYDTYGHFWIGTGPLYLERAFPIEKTIVLRRFADHPDPSDKWARFSEPAIAEVELDGPSRVTVGEEASFDVFVDFQGEPYAVDDIAEVKYLLFDAQGNLVEVGAAEAVEDGLWTVTLSPETTGQLEVGSNRLEVVVVSKLVALPSFADLQFVTVQ
;
A
#
# COMPACT_ATOMS: atom_id res chain seq x y z
N MET A 1 14.04 -27.19 -7.38
CA MET A 1 13.56 -25.85 -7.77
C MET A 1 14.08 -25.40 -9.14
N ALA A 2 15.39 -25.43 -9.42
CA ALA A 2 15.94 -24.96 -10.71
C ALA A 2 15.26 -25.57 -11.95
N ARG A 3 15.01 -26.90 -11.95
CA ARG A 3 14.29 -27.58 -13.04
C ARG A 3 12.81 -27.16 -13.17
N ALA A 4 12.17 -26.74 -12.09
CA ALA A 4 10.78 -26.26 -12.13
C ALA A 4 10.68 -24.87 -12.77
N LEU A 5 11.65 -23.98 -12.51
CA LEU A 5 11.77 -22.68 -13.19
C LEU A 5 11.98 -22.84 -14.70
N GLU A 6 12.89 -23.74 -15.09
CA GLU A 6 13.12 -24.05 -16.50
C GLU A 6 11.87 -24.60 -17.20
N LEU A 7 11.19 -25.57 -16.56
CA LEU A 7 9.96 -26.16 -17.10
C LEU A 7 8.81 -25.16 -17.13
N ALA A 8 8.70 -24.25 -16.16
CA ALA A 8 7.68 -23.19 -16.15
C ALA A 8 7.87 -22.19 -17.31
N LEU A 9 9.12 -21.90 -17.71
CA LEU A 9 9.42 -21.10 -18.89
C LEU A 9 9.13 -21.87 -20.19
N GLN A 10 9.45 -23.16 -20.25
CA GLN A 10 9.17 -24.02 -21.41
C GLN A 10 7.67 -24.27 -21.61
N ASP A 11 6.89 -24.35 -20.52
CA ASP A 11 5.43 -24.54 -20.52
C ASP A 11 4.67 -23.21 -20.41
N SER A 12 5.32 -22.08 -20.64
CA SER A 12 4.69 -20.76 -20.62
C SER A 12 3.72 -20.62 -21.80
N VAL A 13 2.46 -21.01 -21.58
CA VAL A 13 1.34 -20.88 -22.53
C VAL A 13 0.92 -19.41 -22.75
N ARG A 14 1.45 -18.47 -21.96
CA ARG A 14 1.26 -17.03 -22.15
C ARG A 14 2.41 -16.47 -23.00
N VAL A 15 2.31 -16.65 -24.31
CA VAL A 15 3.27 -16.13 -25.29
C VAL A 15 3.03 -14.63 -25.61
N TRP A 16 1.89 -14.07 -25.19
CA TRP A 16 1.51 -12.69 -25.46
C TRP A 16 1.06 -12.00 -24.17
N LEU A 17 1.87 -11.07 -23.67
CA LEU A 17 1.42 -10.00 -22.80
C LEU A 17 0.90 -8.89 -23.73
N VAL A 18 -0.42 -8.73 -23.77
CA VAL A 18 -1.01 -7.53 -24.38
C VAL A 18 -0.99 -6.46 -23.29
N ASP A 19 0.03 -5.61 -23.32
CA ASP A 19 0.02 -4.36 -22.59
C ASP A 19 -0.72 -3.32 -23.43
N ARG A 20 -1.67 -2.61 -22.81
CA ARG A 20 -2.48 -1.60 -23.47
C ARG A 20 -2.41 -0.33 -22.66
N ALA A 21 -1.83 0.70 -23.25
CA ALA A 21 -2.03 2.06 -22.78
C ALA A 21 -3.55 2.34 -22.71
N SER A 22 -4.01 2.72 -21.53
CA SER A 22 -5.37 3.19 -21.29
C SER A 22 -5.33 4.68 -20.97
N ILE A 23 -6.40 5.40 -21.29
CA ILE A 23 -6.51 6.84 -21.06
C ILE A 23 -7.61 7.05 -20.03
N THR A 24 -7.27 7.73 -18.93
CA THR A 24 -8.23 8.24 -17.96
C THR A 24 -8.37 9.74 -18.19
N PRO A 25 -9.44 10.22 -18.86
CA PRO A 25 -9.60 11.65 -19.12
C PRO A 25 -9.89 12.40 -17.81
N VAL A 26 -9.12 13.45 -17.56
CA VAL A 26 -9.28 14.36 -16.42
C VAL A 26 -9.53 15.77 -16.95
N ARG A 27 -10.33 16.54 -16.22
CA ARG A 27 -10.55 17.96 -16.54
C ARG A 27 -9.26 18.74 -16.24
N ALA A 28 -8.90 19.71 -17.08
CA ALA A 28 -7.64 20.43 -16.94
C ALA A 28 -7.52 21.20 -15.63
N GLU A 29 -8.64 21.56 -15.00
CA GLU A 29 -8.71 22.22 -13.70
C GLU A 29 -8.61 21.27 -12.49
N ILE A 30 -8.46 19.95 -12.69
CA ILE A 30 -8.39 18.94 -11.62
C ILE A 30 -6.98 18.41 -11.46
N ASP A 31 -6.43 18.55 -10.25
CA ASP A 31 -5.18 17.91 -9.86
C ASP A 31 -5.50 16.69 -8.99
N VAL A 32 -4.90 15.54 -9.32
CA VAL A 32 -5.12 14.28 -8.61
C VAL A 32 -3.97 13.31 -8.87
N ALA A 33 -3.51 12.63 -7.82
CA ALA A 33 -2.52 11.57 -7.94
C ALA A 33 -3.06 10.41 -8.78
N ALA A 34 -2.19 9.86 -9.61
CA ALA A 34 -2.45 8.67 -10.41
C ALA A 34 -1.26 7.71 -10.29
N ASP A 35 -1.56 6.43 -10.16
CA ASP A 35 -0.56 5.37 -10.30
C ASP A 35 -0.11 5.25 -11.78
N LEU A 36 1.18 5.01 -12.02
CA LEU A 36 1.75 4.92 -13.37
C LEU A 36 1.05 3.86 -14.26
N TYR A 37 0.54 2.77 -13.68
CA TYR A 37 -0.12 1.68 -14.39
C TYR A 37 -1.62 1.59 -14.08
N GLY A 38 -1.99 1.71 -12.81
CA GLY A 38 -3.35 1.61 -12.29
C GLY A 38 -4.18 2.88 -12.41
N SER A 39 -3.59 3.99 -12.90
CA SER A 39 -4.22 5.30 -12.99
C SER A 39 -4.77 5.77 -11.62
N ILE A 40 -5.76 6.67 -11.62
CA ILE A 40 -6.33 7.26 -10.40
C ILE A 40 -6.91 6.17 -9.46
N SER A 41 -7.54 5.13 -10.00
CA SER A 41 -8.08 4.02 -9.21
C SER A 41 -7.01 3.13 -8.57
N GLY A 42 -5.79 3.16 -9.10
CA GLY A 42 -4.66 2.34 -8.66
C GLY A 42 -4.06 2.80 -7.34
N THR A 43 -4.03 4.11 -7.08
CA THR A 43 -3.38 4.68 -5.90
C THR A 43 -4.38 5.03 -4.79
N PRO A 44 -4.10 4.76 -3.51
CA PRO A 44 -4.87 5.32 -2.39
C PRO A 44 -4.78 6.85 -2.29
N LEU A 45 -3.75 7.47 -2.87
CA LEU A 45 -3.48 8.91 -2.75
C LEU A 45 -4.47 9.81 -3.50
N TRP A 46 -5.32 9.26 -4.37
CA TRP A 46 -6.31 10.05 -5.10
C TRP A 46 -7.18 10.88 -4.16
N ALA A 47 -7.60 10.32 -3.03
CA ALA A 47 -8.51 10.97 -2.09
C ALA A 47 -7.83 12.09 -1.28
N TYR A 48 -6.51 12.05 -1.16
CA TYR A 48 -5.70 13.05 -0.45
C TYR A 48 -5.29 14.20 -1.36
N THR A 49 -5.14 13.92 -2.64
CA THR A 49 -4.61 14.86 -3.63
C THR A 49 -5.69 15.54 -4.44
N LEU A 50 -6.87 14.94 -4.60
CA LEU A 50 -7.97 15.46 -5.40
C LEU A 50 -8.32 16.91 -5.01
N ARG A 51 -8.10 17.83 -5.94
CA ARG A 51 -8.43 19.26 -5.79
C ARG A 51 -8.76 19.88 -7.13
N ARG A 52 -9.42 21.03 -7.07
CA ARG A 52 -9.54 21.95 -8.19
C ARG A 52 -8.44 22.99 -8.06
N ALA A 53 -7.65 23.18 -9.10
CA ALA A 53 -6.53 24.11 -9.08
C ALA A 53 -7.01 25.53 -8.70
N GLY A 54 -6.46 26.09 -7.63
CA GLY A 54 -6.78 27.44 -7.15
C GLY A 54 -8.13 27.60 -6.43
N GLU A 55 -8.85 26.51 -6.13
CA GLU A 55 -10.13 26.55 -5.41
C GLU A 55 -10.06 25.75 -4.10
N GLU A 56 -10.59 26.31 -3.00
CA GLU A 56 -10.76 25.58 -1.74
C GLU A 56 -12.14 24.90 -1.69
N GLY A 57 -12.14 23.57 -1.50
CA GLY A 57 -13.35 22.76 -1.42
C GLY A 57 -14.05 22.57 -2.76
N GLY A 58 -15.36 22.30 -2.71
CA GLY A 58 -16.21 22.11 -3.89
C GLY A 58 -16.67 20.66 -4.13
N GLU A 59 -17.23 20.44 -5.31
CA GLU A 59 -17.76 19.14 -5.76
C GLU A 59 -16.99 18.66 -7.00
N VAL A 60 -16.52 17.42 -6.98
CA VAL A 60 -15.98 16.73 -8.15
C VAL A 60 -16.88 15.54 -8.48
N ARG A 61 -17.22 15.40 -9.77
CA ARG A 61 -17.94 14.24 -10.28
C ARG A 61 -16.99 13.34 -11.02
N ILE A 62 -16.79 12.14 -10.49
CA ILE A 62 -15.93 11.12 -11.08
C ILE A 62 -16.83 10.09 -11.77
N ALA A 63 -16.68 9.96 -13.09
CA ALA A 63 -17.32 8.89 -13.83
C ALA A 63 -16.41 7.65 -13.77
N MET A 64 -16.97 6.52 -13.33
CA MET A 64 -16.22 5.26 -13.21
C MET A 64 -16.77 4.24 -14.20
N PRO A 65 -15.92 3.38 -14.81
CA PRO A 65 -16.37 2.34 -15.74
C PRO A 65 -17.33 1.33 -15.10
N SER A 66 -17.21 1.09 -13.81
CA SER A 66 -18.12 0.28 -13.00
C SER A 66 -18.05 0.74 -11.54
N ILE A 67 -19.07 0.47 -10.74
CA ILE A 67 -19.07 0.74 -9.29
C ILE A 67 -20.15 -0.10 -8.61
N LEU A 68 -19.98 -0.38 -7.32
CA LEU A 68 -20.88 -1.18 -6.50
C LEU A 68 -21.14 -2.55 -7.15
N THR A 69 -20.07 -3.20 -7.63
CA THR A 69 -20.18 -4.47 -8.35
C THR A 69 -20.56 -5.60 -7.39
N ASN A 70 -19.87 -5.64 -6.25
CA ASN A 70 -20.13 -6.58 -5.16
C ASN A 70 -20.35 -5.80 -3.84
N PRO A 71 -20.96 -6.44 -2.83
CA PRO A 71 -21.07 -5.93 -1.47
C PRO A 71 -19.77 -5.36 -0.89
N TRP A 72 -19.90 -4.29 -0.11
CA TRP A 72 -18.78 -3.74 0.65
C TRP A 72 -18.82 -4.30 2.08
N ASN A 73 -17.83 -5.10 2.41
CA ASN A 73 -17.46 -5.44 3.78
C ASN A 73 -15.92 -5.55 3.83
N PRO A 74 -15.26 -5.18 4.95
CA PRO A 74 -13.80 -5.15 4.99
C PRO A 74 -13.11 -6.52 4.82
N ILE A 75 -13.78 -7.61 5.20
CA ILE A 75 -13.17 -8.93 5.43
C ILE A 75 -13.04 -9.79 4.17
N ALA A 76 -14.12 -9.90 3.40
CA ALA A 76 -14.19 -10.70 2.17
C ALA A 76 -15.17 -10.07 1.17
N GLY A 77 -15.22 -8.74 1.12
CA GLY A 77 -16.08 -7.93 0.25
C GLY A 77 -15.64 -7.86 -1.21
N THR A 78 -16.08 -6.82 -1.91
CA THR A 78 -15.66 -6.54 -3.30
C THR A 78 -14.14 -6.35 -3.44
N ASN A 79 -13.55 -7.01 -4.44
CA ASN A 79 -12.16 -6.82 -4.84
C ASN A 79 -12.03 -6.18 -6.24
N TRP A 80 -13.13 -5.65 -6.78
CA TRP A 80 -13.12 -4.95 -8.06
C TRP A 80 -12.38 -3.61 -7.93
N ILE A 81 -11.42 -3.34 -8.80
CA ILE A 81 -10.54 -2.15 -8.72
C ILE A 81 -11.31 -0.84 -8.59
N TYR A 82 -12.44 -0.72 -9.29
CA TYR A 82 -13.28 0.47 -9.27
C TYR A 82 -14.10 0.61 -7.98
N ASP A 83 -14.44 -0.50 -7.30
CA ASP A 83 -15.03 -0.42 -5.97
C ASP A 83 -13.95 -0.13 -4.92
N GLN A 84 -12.74 -0.63 -5.14
CA GLN A 84 -11.60 -0.44 -4.24
C GLN A 84 -11.11 1.01 -4.20
N MET A 85 -11.21 1.77 -5.29
CA MET A 85 -10.85 3.20 -5.31
C MET A 85 -11.57 4.00 -4.21
N PRO A 86 -12.92 4.05 -4.14
CA PRO A 86 -13.61 4.77 -3.08
C PRO A 86 -13.45 4.11 -1.70
N ILE A 87 -13.36 2.78 -1.59
CA ILE A 87 -13.04 2.08 -0.34
C ILE A 87 -11.71 2.59 0.25
N ARG A 88 -10.67 2.71 -0.57
CA ARG A 88 -9.36 3.26 -0.17
C ARG A 88 -9.41 4.75 0.17
N GLY A 89 -10.35 5.51 -0.40
CA GLY A 89 -10.59 6.90 -0.01
C GLY A 89 -11.29 7.02 1.36
N THR A 90 -12.03 5.98 1.76
CA THR A 90 -12.68 5.91 3.07
C THR A 90 -11.83 5.31 4.18
N GLY A 91 -10.80 4.55 3.83
CA GLY A 91 -9.89 3.95 4.79
C GLY A 91 -8.49 4.56 4.73
N GLU A 92 -7.64 4.11 5.66
CA GLU A 92 -6.22 4.44 5.65
C GLU A 92 -5.37 3.20 5.78
N LEU A 93 -4.14 3.30 5.27
CA LEU A 93 -3.10 2.32 5.46
C LEU A 93 -2.05 2.90 6.41
N ALA A 94 -1.35 2.03 7.16
CA ALA A 94 -0.20 2.46 7.95
C ALA A 94 0.97 2.94 7.10
N THR A 95 1.14 2.33 5.93
CA THR A 95 2.05 2.78 4.88
C THR A 95 1.30 2.88 3.55
N ILE A 96 1.60 3.89 2.75
CA ILE A 96 0.98 4.09 1.43
C ILE A 96 2.04 3.83 0.36
N PRO A 97 1.77 3.00 -0.66
CA PRO A 97 2.70 2.83 -1.77
C PRO A 97 2.82 4.15 -2.53
N ASP A 98 4.06 4.56 -2.77
CA ASP A 98 4.39 5.64 -3.68
C ASP A 98 3.83 5.29 -5.08
N PRO A 99 2.98 6.13 -5.69
CA PRO A 99 2.34 5.84 -6.97
C PRO A 99 3.32 5.80 -8.15
N TYR A 100 4.56 6.26 -7.95
CA TYR A 100 5.56 6.41 -8.99
C TYR A 100 6.75 5.47 -8.80
N THR A 101 7.03 5.03 -7.56
CA THR A 101 8.15 4.10 -7.27
C THR A 101 7.70 2.77 -6.66
N GLY A 102 6.49 2.70 -6.10
CA GLY A 102 5.98 1.54 -5.36
C GLY A 102 6.56 1.38 -3.95
N LEU A 103 7.49 2.23 -3.52
CA LEU A 103 8.06 2.19 -2.18
C LEU A 103 7.00 2.50 -1.12
N ALA A 104 7.07 1.84 0.04
CA ALA A 104 6.11 2.07 1.12
C ALA A 104 6.48 3.35 1.90
N LEU A 105 5.64 4.38 1.80
CA LEU A 105 5.78 5.64 2.52
C LEU A 105 5.01 5.60 3.85
N PRO A 106 5.56 6.12 4.96
CA PRO A 106 4.89 6.10 6.25
C PRO A 106 3.66 7.01 6.23
N ASN A 107 2.52 6.54 6.76
CA ASN A 107 1.30 7.34 6.90
C ASN A 107 0.79 7.40 8.35
N ARG A 108 0.63 6.25 9.01
CA ARG A 108 0.20 6.14 10.42
C ARG A 108 1.27 5.53 11.33
N ILE A 109 2.47 5.32 10.81
CA ILE A 109 3.64 4.88 11.58
C ILE A 109 4.67 6.01 11.59
N GLU A 110 5.43 6.10 12.67
CA GLU A 110 6.50 7.10 12.83
C GLU A 110 7.83 6.58 12.28
N ARG A 111 8.19 5.33 12.63
CA ARG A 111 9.42 4.66 12.20
C ARG A 111 9.31 3.15 12.39
N ALA A 112 10.25 2.41 11.80
CA ALA A 112 10.42 0.99 12.05
C ALA A 112 11.89 0.58 12.17
N GLU A 113 12.13 -0.53 12.86
CA GLU A 113 13.41 -1.23 12.87
C GLU A 113 13.22 -2.61 12.24
N LEU A 114 14.12 -2.99 11.34
CA LEU A 114 14.12 -4.29 10.69
C LEU A 114 15.42 -5.02 11.00
N PHE A 115 15.30 -6.14 11.71
CA PHE A 115 16.40 -7.05 11.98
C PHE A 115 16.30 -8.22 11.01
N VAL A 116 17.37 -8.50 10.28
CA VAL A 116 17.43 -9.60 9.30
C VAL A 116 18.60 -10.51 9.65
N GLN A 117 18.41 -11.82 9.49
CA GLN A 117 19.51 -12.77 9.61
C GLN A 117 20.67 -12.41 8.65
N GLU A 118 21.91 -12.47 9.14
CA GLU A 118 23.11 -12.23 8.33
C GLU A 118 23.14 -13.09 7.04
N GLY A 119 23.68 -12.52 5.95
CA GLY A 119 23.83 -13.20 4.66
C GLY A 119 22.59 -13.15 3.75
N ARG A 120 21.58 -12.33 4.08
CA ARG A 120 20.39 -12.11 3.26
C ARG A 120 20.50 -10.85 2.41
N PRO A 121 20.00 -10.84 1.16
CA PRO A 121 20.08 -9.69 0.27
C PRO A 121 18.90 -8.73 0.52
N VAL A 122 19.01 -7.89 1.57
CA VAL A 122 18.01 -6.85 1.86
C VAL A 122 18.70 -5.49 1.85
N ASN A 123 18.06 -4.51 1.24
CA ASN A 123 18.52 -3.13 1.21
C ASN A 123 17.42 -2.20 1.76
N VAL A 124 17.81 -0.99 2.11
CA VAL A 124 16.91 0.07 2.55
C VAL A 124 17.09 1.28 1.65
N THR A 125 15.98 1.93 1.31
CA THR A 125 15.91 3.10 0.43
C THR A 125 15.43 4.34 1.17
N LEU A 126 14.45 4.19 2.07
CA LEU A 126 13.82 5.26 2.83
C LEU A 126 14.31 5.28 4.28
N ASP A 127 14.42 6.48 4.85
CA ASP A 127 15.00 6.76 6.16
C ASP A 127 14.10 6.35 7.35
N TRP A 128 12.82 6.07 7.12
CA TRP A 128 11.90 5.65 8.18
C TRP A 128 12.12 4.20 8.66
N VAL A 129 12.95 3.41 7.96
CA VAL A 129 13.33 2.04 8.35
C VAL A 129 14.82 1.98 8.73
N ASP A 130 15.12 1.51 9.93
CA ASP A 130 16.49 1.16 10.33
C ASP A 130 16.75 -0.34 10.08
N LEU A 131 17.61 -0.67 9.11
CA LEU A 131 17.95 -2.05 8.74
C LEU A 131 19.22 -2.52 9.46
N GLN A 132 19.10 -3.63 10.20
CA GLN A 132 20.20 -4.26 10.93
C GLN A 132 20.33 -5.74 10.60
N PHE A 133 21.56 -6.21 10.36
CA PHE A 133 21.84 -7.63 10.21
C PHE A 133 22.31 -8.22 11.54
N VAL A 134 21.71 -9.35 11.92
CA VAL A 134 22.01 -10.05 13.18
C VAL A 134 22.25 -11.54 12.91
N PRO A 135 23.11 -12.21 13.70
CA PRO A 135 23.43 -13.62 13.45
C PRO A 135 22.22 -14.55 13.65
N GLU A 136 21.33 -14.19 14.57
CA GLU A 136 20.18 -15.00 14.95
C GLU A 136 19.04 -14.15 15.51
N ILE A 137 17.81 -14.58 15.24
CA ILE A 137 16.58 -14.00 15.76
C ILE A 137 15.78 -15.12 16.41
N VAL A 138 15.63 -15.05 17.74
CA VAL A 138 14.81 -15.99 18.52
C VAL A 138 13.45 -15.37 18.78
N VAL A 139 12.39 -16.13 18.56
CA VAL A 139 11.01 -15.73 18.86
C VAL A 139 10.82 -15.78 20.38
N PRO A 140 10.38 -14.69 21.04
CA PRO A 140 10.09 -14.68 22.47
C PRO A 140 8.98 -15.66 22.87
N ASP A 141 9.13 -16.24 24.05
CA ASP A 141 8.18 -17.19 24.66
C ASP A 141 6.75 -16.64 24.77
N ASP A 142 6.60 -15.33 24.96
CA ASP A 142 5.32 -14.62 25.11
C ASP A 142 4.74 -14.11 23.77
N ALA A 143 5.43 -14.32 22.65
CA ALA A 143 4.90 -13.96 21.33
C ALA A 143 3.66 -14.82 21.00
N TRP A 144 2.64 -14.21 20.42
CA TRP A 144 1.45 -14.90 19.92
C TRP A 144 1.79 -15.57 18.59
N VAL A 145 1.67 -16.90 18.54
CA VAL A 145 2.08 -17.72 17.38
C VAL A 145 0.92 -18.45 16.72
N ASP A 146 -0.19 -18.64 17.44
CA ASP A 146 -1.42 -19.21 16.91
C ASP A 146 -2.63 -18.72 17.71
N TRP A 147 -3.82 -19.19 17.36
CA TRP A 147 -5.09 -18.80 17.96
C TRP A 147 -5.94 -20.03 18.32
N ASP A 148 -6.42 -20.07 19.57
CA ASP A 148 -7.43 -21.02 20.04
C ASP A 148 -8.82 -20.41 19.86
N ALA A 149 -9.52 -20.83 18.80
CA ALA A 149 -10.84 -20.29 18.46
C ALA A 149 -11.95 -20.71 19.44
N GLU A 150 -11.80 -21.84 20.14
CA GLU A 150 -12.79 -22.27 21.16
C GLU A 150 -12.70 -21.40 22.40
N LYS A 151 -11.47 -21.14 22.86
CA LYS A 151 -11.22 -20.30 24.04
C LYS A 151 -11.15 -18.81 23.73
N GLN A 152 -11.04 -18.45 22.46
CA GLN A 152 -10.85 -17.09 21.96
C GLN A 152 -9.62 -16.40 22.59
N VAL A 153 -8.51 -17.12 22.66
CA VAL A 153 -7.21 -16.61 23.17
C VAL A 153 -6.07 -16.95 22.22
N PHE A 154 -5.07 -16.06 22.17
CA PHE A 154 -3.83 -16.36 21.47
C PHE A 154 -3.04 -17.43 22.21
N ILE A 155 -2.42 -18.32 21.43
CA ILE A 155 -1.47 -19.32 21.89
C ILE A 155 -0.08 -18.70 21.80
N THR A 156 0.64 -18.71 22.91
CA THR A 156 2.01 -18.19 23.01
C THR A 156 3.04 -19.19 22.49
N ALA A 157 4.24 -18.71 22.13
CA ALA A 157 5.33 -19.57 21.69
C ALA A 157 5.70 -20.63 22.75
N ALA A 158 5.69 -20.27 24.04
CA ALA A 158 5.95 -21.20 25.14
C ALA A 158 4.88 -22.30 25.30
N GLU A 159 3.64 -22.03 24.91
CA GLU A 159 2.56 -23.03 24.92
C GLU A 159 2.61 -23.92 23.69
N ALA A 160 2.96 -23.36 22.53
CA ALA A 160 2.98 -24.07 21.25
C ALA A 160 4.24 -24.93 21.04
N TYR A 161 5.39 -24.50 21.56
CA TYR A 161 6.69 -25.08 21.24
C TYR A 161 7.47 -25.49 22.50
N THR A 162 8.12 -26.65 22.43
CA THR A 162 8.99 -27.14 23.51
C THR A 162 10.43 -26.65 23.41
N GLU A 163 10.80 -26.09 22.26
CA GLU A 163 12.15 -25.61 21.94
C GLU A 163 12.07 -24.21 21.32
N PRO A 164 13.08 -23.34 21.50
CA PRO A 164 13.08 -22.00 20.93
C PRO A 164 12.93 -22.00 19.41
N VAL A 165 11.96 -21.23 18.91
CA VAL A 165 11.75 -21.02 17.47
C VAL A 165 12.57 -19.82 17.02
N LYS A 166 13.07 -19.90 15.78
CA LYS A 166 13.86 -18.83 15.14
C LYS A 166 13.08 -18.24 13.98
N ALA A 167 13.46 -17.03 13.59
CA ALA A 167 12.89 -16.33 12.44
C ALA A 167 14.00 -15.80 11.51
N VAL A 168 13.68 -15.62 10.22
CA VAL A 168 14.58 -14.96 9.27
C VAL A 168 14.64 -13.45 9.49
N ARG A 169 13.51 -12.84 9.90
CA ARG A 169 13.43 -11.41 10.21
C ARG A 169 12.56 -11.11 11.44
N LYS A 170 12.82 -9.96 12.04
CA LYS A 170 11.99 -9.30 13.05
C LYS A 170 11.79 -7.84 12.64
N SER A 171 10.55 -7.38 12.56
CA SER A 171 10.24 -5.96 12.40
C SER A 171 9.66 -5.39 13.70
N VAL A 172 10.09 -4.19 14.11
CA VAL A 172 9.50 -3.43 15.22
C VAL A 172 8.93 -2.14 14.66
N VAL A 173 7.65 -1.90 14.89
CA VAL A 173 6.90 -0.75 14.34
C VAL A 173 6.52 0.17 15.48
N TYR A 174 6.82 1.46 15.31
CA TYR A 174 6.50 2.52 16.27
C TYR A 174 5.43 3.43 15.68
N TYR A 175 4.33 3.55 16.41
CA TYR A 175 3.24 4.46 16.07
C TYR A 175 3.42 5.81 16.78
N PRO A 176 2.90 6.91 16.21
CA PRO A 176 2.90 8.22 16.87
C PRO A 176 2.28 8.16 18.27
N ALA A 177 2.84 8.89 19.23
CA ALA A 177 2.36 8.88 20.61
C ALA A 177 0.95 9.48 20.79
N ASP A 178 0.53 10.35 19.86
CA ASP A 178 -0.79 10.96 19.82
C ASP A 178 -1.77 10.21 18.91
N LEU A 179 -1.46 8.96 18.51
CA LEU A 179 -2.28 8.15 17.60
C LEU A 179 -3.75 8.09 18.03
N TYR A 180 -4.02 7.82 19.31
CA TYR A 180 -5.38 7.64 19.82
C TYR A 180 -6.12 8.96 20.05
N ASP A 181 -5.39 10.07 20.13
CA ASP A 181 -5.97 11.41 20.25
C ASP A 181 -6.31 12.01 18.88
N THR A 182 -5.53 11.68 17.86
CA THR A 182 -5.59 12.30 16.52
C THR A 182 -6.39 11.49 15.52
N VAL A 183 -6.29 10.15 15.55
CA VAL A 183 -6.99 9.30 14.58
C VAL A 183 -8.38 8.95 15.09
N LYS A 184 -9.38 9.34 14.31
CA LYS A 184 -10.79 9.01 14.56
C LYS A 184 -11.40 8.21 13.42
N TRP A 185 -12.28 7.29 13.79
CA TRP A 185 -13.23 6.69 12.88
C TRP A 185 -14.25 7.73 12.42
N HIS A 186 -14.86 7.52 11.25
CA HIS A 186 -15.83 8.46 10.67
C HIS A 186 -17.05 8.75 11.54
N ASP A 187 -17.41 7.85 12.45
CA ASP A 187 -18.47 8.06 13.44
C ASP A 187 -18.04 8.92 14.65
N GLY A 188 -16.80 9.42 14.66
CA GLY A 188 -16.21 10.22 15.72
C GLY A 188 -15.57 9.41 16.85
N SER A 189 -15.62 8.07 16.80
CA SER A 189 -14.97 7.20 17.78
C SER A 189 -13.44 7.30 17.67
N PRO A 190 -12.70 7.34 18.80
CA PRO A 190 -11.24 7.30 18.75
C PRO A 190 -10.76 5.93 18.25
N PHE A 191 -9.63 5.92 17.54
CA PHE A 191 -8.89 4.70 17.24
C PHE A 191 -8.33 4.09 18.54
N SER A 192 -8.18 2.76 18.60
CA SER A 192 -7.73 2.05 19.80
C SER A 192 -6.82 0.86 19.48
N ALA A 193 -6.07 0.37 20.48
CA ALA A 193 -5.35 -0.90 20.38
C ALA A 193 -6.28 -2.09 20.06
N ALA A 194 -7.53 -2.04 20.51
CA ALA A 194 -8.52 -3.10 20.26
C ALA A 194 -8.83 -3.27 18.76
N ASP A 195 -8.80 -2.18 17.97
CA ASP A 195 -8.98 -2.25 16.52
C ASP A 195 -7.86 -3.08 15.85
N VAL A 196 -6.61 -2.86 16.28
CA VAL A 196 -5.43 -3.61 15.82
C VAL A 196 -5.50 -5.08 16.24
N VAL A 197 -5.82 -5.34 17.50
CA VAL A 197 -5.92 -6.71 18.04
C VAL A 197 -7.04 -7.50 17.35
N LEU A 198 -8.17 -6.87 17.02
CA LEU A 198 -9.20 -7.55 16.21
C LEU A 198 -8.68 -7.94 14.83
N GLY A 199 -7.88 -7.06 14.19
CA GLY A 199 -7.16 -7.39 12.95
C GLY A 199 -6.28 -8.63 13.08
N MET A 200 -5.53 -8.73 14.18
CA MET A 200 -4.75 -9.92 14.52
C MET A 200 -5.65 -11.14 14.68
N ILE A 201 -6.72 -11.07 15.47
CA ILE A 201 -7.64 -12.21 15.71
C ILE A 201 -8.22 -12.74 14.40
N LEU A 202 -8.80 -11.86 13.57
CA LEU A 202 -9.49 -12.25 12.34
C LEU A 202 -8.54 -12.78 11.25
N THR A 203 -7.23 -12.56 11.38
CA THR A 203 -6.21 -13.22 10.54
C THR A 203 -6.18 -14.73 10.78
N PHE A 204 -6.47 -15.19 11.99
CA PHE A 204 -6.46 -16.62 12.35
C PHE A 204 -7.86 -17.21 12.41
N ASP A 205 -8.78 -16.55 13.12
CA ASP A 205 -10.03 -17.14 13.59
C ASP A 205 -10.88 -17.72 12.45
N ARG A 206 -10.99 -16.99 11.33
CA ARG A 206 -11.80 -17.41 10.16
C ARG A 206 -11.32 -18.70 9.51
N ALA A 207 -10.06 -19.09 9.69
CA ALA A 207 -9.51 -20.33 9.15
C ALA A 207 -9.55 -21.50 10.15
N LYS A 208 -10.01 -21.28 11.39
CA LYS A 208 -10.13 -22.33 12.41
C LYS A 208 -11.53 -22.95 12.35
N GLU A 209 -11.62 -24.26 12.12
CA GLU A 209 -12.92 -24.96 12.04
C GLU A 209 -13.80 -24.78 13.29
N ALA A 210 -13.18 -24.59 14.45
CA ALA A 210 -13.89 -24.34 15.71
C ALA A 210 -14.46 -22.90 15.83
N SER A 211 -14.07 -21.98 14.95
CA SER A 211 -14.60 -20.61 14.95
C SER A 211 -16.08 -20.60 14.52
N PRO A 212 -16.95 -19.85 15.22
CA PRO A 212 -18.32 -19.59 14.77
C PRO A 212 -18.41 -18.93 13.38
N ILE A 213 -17.33 -18.24 12.95
CA ILE A 213 -17.24 -17.58 11.65
C ILE A 213 -16.26 -18.28 10.70
N PHE A 214 -16.00 -19.58 10.92
CA PHE A 214 -15.14 -20.38 10.04
C PHE A 214 -15.56 -20.27 8.57
N ASP A 215 -14.60 -20.04 7.69
CA ASP A 215 -14.79 -19.96 6.26
C ASP A 215 -13.68 -20.74 5.55
N SER A 216 -14.06 -21.82 4.86
CA SER A 216 -13.12 -22.69 4.14
C SER A 216 -12.32 -21.94 3.06
N SER A 217 -12.85 -20.84 2.52
CA SER A 217 -12.15 -20.00 1.54
C SER A 217 -10.97 -19.22 2.16
N ALA A 218 -10.96 -19.03 3.48
CA ALA A 218 -9.87 -18.36 4.20
C ALA A 218 -8.66 -19.27 4.46
N VAL A 219 -8.86 -20.60 4.44
CA VAL A 219 -7.85 -21.59 4.87
C VAL A 219 -6.58 -21.51 4.02
N ALA A 220 -6.69 -21.42 2.69
CA ALA A 220 -5.51 -21.40 1.82
C ALA A 220 -4.63 -20.15 2.05
N ALA A 221 -5.24 -18.99 2.24
CA ALA A 221 -4.51 -17.75 2.54
C ALA A 221 -3.86 -17.83 3.93
N PHE A 222 -4.58 -18.39 4.91
CA PHE A 222 -4.08 -18.60 6.27
C PHE A 222 -2.89 -19.57 6.31
N GLU A 223 -2.96 -20.71 5.63
CA GLU A 223 -1.84 -21.66 5.53
C GLU A 223 -0.59 -21.02 4.91
N SER A 224 -0.78 -20.19 3.87
CA SER A 224 0.33 -19.44 3.27
C SER A 224 0.93 -18.42 4.24
N PHE A 225 0.10 -17.75 5.04
CA PHE A 225 0.57 -16.85 6.08
C PHE A 225 1.35 -17.62 7.16
N MET A 226 0.78 -18.71 7.70
CA MET A 226 1.37 -19.54 8.76
C MET A 226 2.68 -20.23 8.34
N ALA A 227 2.87 -20.52 7.05
CA ALA A 227 4.12 -21.07 6.55
C ALA A 227 5.32 -20.17 6.88
N ALA A 228 5.12 -18.85 6.88
CA ALA A 228 6.16 -17.87 7.13
C ALA A 228 6.01 -17.11 8.46
N PHE A 229 4.82 -17.03 9.05
CA PHE A 229 4.61 -16.35 10.33
C PHE A 229 5.28 -17.11 11.46
N ARG A 230 5.95 -16.38 12.36
CA ARG A 230 6.64 -16.97 13.53
C ARG A 230 6.17 -16.39 14.86
N GLY A 231 5.57 -15.20 14.86
CA GLY A 231 4.97 -14.64 16.07
C GLY A 231 4.75 -13.14 15.97
N VAL A 232 3.89 -12.61 16.84
CA VAL A 232 3.68 -11.17 17.03
C VAL A 232 3.63 -10.85 18.53
N ARG A 233 4.12 -9.68 18.92
CA ARG A 233 4.01 -9.19 20.29
C ARG A 233 3.73 -7.68 20.29
N ILE A 234 2.79 -7.27 21.14
CA ILE A 234 2.56 -5.85 21.45
C ILE A 234 3.49 -5.49 22.60
N LEU A 235 4.53 -4.71 22.32
CA LEU A 235 5.53 -4.30 23.31
C LEU A 235 5.02 -3.18 24.23
N SER A 236 4.14 -2.33 23.68
CA SER A 236 3.51 -1.23 24.38
C SER A 236 2.18 -0.93 23.70
N THR A 237 1.17 -0.57 24.48
CA THR A 237 -0.12 -0.08 23.96
C THR A 237 -0.17 1.44 23.92
N ASP A 238 0.65 2.17 24.68
CA ASP A 238 0.63 3.63 24.73
C ASP A 238 2.06 4.19 25.00
N PRO A 239 2.80 4.66 23.97
CA PRO A 239 2.47 4.60 22.55
C PRO A 239 2.41 3.16 22.03
N LEU A 240 1.69 2.92 20.94
CA LEU A 240 1.59 1.59 20.34
C LEU A 240 2.92 1.17 19.70
N VAL A 241 3.47 0.04 20.14
CA VAL A 241 4.68 -0.56 19.57
C VAL A 241 4.45 -2.05 19.36
N ILE A 242 4.67 -2.52 18.14
CA ILE A 242 4.41 -3.92 17.76
C ILE A 242 5.67 -4.51 17.15
N GLU A 243 6.06 -5.69 17.60
CA GLU A 243 7.10 -6.48 16.95
C GLU A 243 6.53 -7.75 16.31
N THR A 244 7.06 -8.14 15.16
CA THR A 244 6.61 -9.31 14.40
C THR A 244 7.79 -10.11 13.88
N TYR A 245 7.66 -11.43 13.91
CA TYR A 245 8.67 -12.40 13.52
C TYR A 245 8.19 -13.19 12.30
N SER A 246 9.04 -13.33 11.28
CA SER A 246 8.68 -14.05 10.05
C SER A 246 9.87 -14.64 9.32
N ASP A 247 9.61 -15.71 8.57
CA ASP A 247 10.53 -16.30 7.60
C ASP A 247 10.36 -15.74 6.18
N SER A 248 9.32 -14.95 5.93
CA SER A 248 9.13 -14.26 4.64
C SER A 248 10.06 -13.06 4.56
N LEU A 249 10.76 -12.90 3.43
CA LEU A 249 11.72 -11.83 3.23
C LEU A 249 11.63 -11.28 1.80
N LEU A 250 11.43 -9.97 1.68
CA LEU A 250 11.51 -9.20 0.44
C LEU A 250 12.83 -8.45 0.37
N LEU A 251 13.21 -7.99 -0.83
CA LEU A 251 14.50 -7.31 -1.05
C LEU A 251 14.55 -5.91 -0.43
N ASP A 252 13.41 -5.22 -0.38
CA ASP A 252 13.30 -3.87 0.16
C ASP A 252 12.87 -3.92 1.62
N ALA A 253 13.62 -3.28 2.50
CA ALA A 253 13.38 -3.26 3.94
C ALA A 253 11.97 -2.74 4.29
N GLU A 254 11.50 -1.73 3.55
CA GLU A 254 10.20 -1.09 3.68
C GLU A 254 9.03 -2.06 3.49
N GLN A 255 9.22 -3.09 2.65
CA GLN A 255 8.20 -4.11 2.37
C GLN A 255 8.22 -5.26 3.39
N ASN A 256 9.18 -5.27 4.31
CA ASN A 256 9.33 -6.29 5.35
C ASN A 256 8.77 -5.84 6.71
N ILE A 257 8.00 -4.76 6.76
CA ILE A 257 7.43 -4.19 7.97
C ILE A 257 5.99 -4.66 8.15
N ASN A 258 5.70 -5.38 9.24
CA ASN A 258 4.34 -5.79 9.59
C ASN A 258 3.69 -4.76 10.52
N THR A 259 2.80 -3.95 9.97
CA THR A 259 2.17 -2.85 10.72
C THR A 259 1.01 -3.34 11.60
N TRP A 260 0.22 -4.32 11.16
CA TRP A 260 -1.03 -4.73 11.82
C TRP A 260 -2.10 -3.64 11.90
N TRP A 261 -1.97 -2.58 11.12
CA TRP A 261 -3.05 -1.62 10.92
C TRP A 261 -4.32 -2.34 10.45
N PRO A 262 -5.52 -2.01 10.96
CA PRO A 262 -6.75 -2.77 10.73
C PRO A 262 -7.37 -2.50 9.35
N PHE A 263 -6.55 -2.66 8.31
CA PHE A 263 -6.94 -2.73 6.92
C PHE A 263 -6.94 -4.19 6.48
N TYR A 264 -8.15 -4.74 6.40
CA TYR A 264 -8.42 -6.11 6.00
C TYR A 264 -8.34 -6.25 4.47
N ALA A 265 -8.63 -7.44 3.95
CA ALA A 265 -8.42 -7.77 2.55
C ALA A 265 -9.21 -6.87 1.57
N GLN A 266 -10.35 -6.29 1.96
CA GLN A 266 -11.17 -5.41 1.11
C GLN A 266 -11.59 -4.10 1.77
N GLY A 267 -10.89 -3.65 2.82
CA GLY A 267 -11.11 -2.34 3.41
C GLY A 267 -10.65 -2.22 4.86
N GLN A 268 -10.68 -1.00 5.39
CA GLN A 268 -10.47 -0.77 6.82
C GLN A 268 -11.71 -1.16 7.61
N GLY A 269 -11.54 -1.63 8.84
CA GLY A 269 -12.67 -2.00 9.71
C GLY A 269 -12.43 -1.67 11.17
N ALA A 270 -13.39 -0.99 11.79
CA ALA A 270 -13.39 -0.71 13.21
C ALA A 270 -13.95 -1.91 13.99
N TRP A 271 -13.46 -2.16 15.21
CA TRP A 271 -13.90 -3.33 15.97
C TRP A 271 -15.40 -3.33 16.25
N HIS A 272 -15.97 -2.15 16.54
CA HIS A 272 -17.38 -1.99 16.91
C HIS A 272 -18.33 -2.05 15.70
N ALA A 273 -17.84 -1.80 14.49
CA ALA A 273 -18.62 -2.03 13.27
C ALA A 273 -18.52 -3.49 12.82
N LEU A 274 -17.33 -4.09 12.91
CA LEU A 274 -17.11 -5.48 12.56
C LEU A 274 -17.77 -6.46 13.53
N SER A 275 -17.93 -6.10 14.82
CA SER A 275 -18.63 -6.93 15.79
C SER A 275 -20.04 -7.30 15.35
N LEU A 276 -20.74 -6.38 14.66
CA LEU A 276 -22.07 -6.62 14.10
C LEU A 276 -22.03 -7.73 13.04
N GLY A 277 -21.04 -7.67 12.15
CA GLY A 277 -20.84 -8.69 11.11
C GLY A 277 -20.42 -10.04 11.70
N ILE A 278 -19.53 -10.02 12.69
CA ILE A 278 -19.09 -11.24 13.41
C ILE A 278 -20.29 -11.91 14.08
N MET A 279 -21.13 -11.16 14.79
CA MET A 279 -22.35 -11.67 15.43
C MET A 279 -23.34 -12.23 14.40
N ALA A 280 -23.54 -11.51 13.29
CA ALA A 280 -24.49 -11.93 12.26
C ALA A 280 -24.03 -13.18 11.50
N GLU A 281 -22.73 -13.33 11.25
CA GLU A 281 -22.19 -14.54 10.63
C GLU A 281 -22.16 -15.72 11.59
N ALA A 282 -21.82 -15.50 12.86
CA ALA A 282 -21.87 -16.54 13.89
C ALA A 282 -23.30 -17.10 14.06
N ASP A 283 -24.31 -16.24 13.91
CA ASP A 283 -25.73 -16.62 13.94
C ASP A 283 -26.23 -17.20 12.59
N GLY A 284 -25.38 -17.21 11.55
CA GLY A 284 -25.69 -17.74 10.22
C GLY A 284 -26.70 -16.91 9.42
N GLU A 285 -26.84 -15.62 9.71
CA GLU A 285 -27.84 -14.74 9.07
C GLU A 285 -27.30 -14.05 7.80
N THR A 286 -25.98 -13.91 7.69
CA THR A 286 -25.24 -13.38 6.53
C THR A 286 -23.80 -13.87 6.59
N THR A 287 -22.99 -13.68 5.56
CA THR A 287 -21.57 -14.08 5.57
C THR A 287 -20.68 -13.01 4.96
N PHE A 288 -19.45 -12.89 5.48
CA PHE A 288 -18.42 -11.99 5.00
C PHE A 288 -17.96 -12.33 3.59
N SER A 289 -18.00 -13.60 3.15
CA SER A 289 -17.58 -14.03 1.81
C SER A 289 -18.76 -14.47 0.94
N SER A 290 -18.59 -14.35 -0.38
CA SER A 290 -19.58 -14.81 -1.35
C SER A 290 -19.67 -16.33 -1.42
N SER A 291 -18.55 -17.05 -1.32
CA SER A 291 -18.54 -18.52 -1.38
C SER A 291 -19.34 -19.15 -0.25
N LYS A 292 -19.18 -18.64 0.98
CA LYS A 292 -19.96 -19.11 2.13
C LYS A 292 -21.43 -18.69 2.03
N ALA A 293 -21.72 -17.51 1.48
CA ALA A 293 -23.10 -17.05 1.22
C ALA A 293 -23.82 -18.02 0.27
N ASP A 294 -23.14 -18.41 -0.82
CA ASP A 294 -23.65 -19.35 -1.80
C ASP A 294 -23.86 -20.75 -1.22
N GLU A 295 -22.99 -21.21 -0.31
CA GLU A 295 -23.11 -22.49 0.37
C GLU A 295 -24.32 -22.49 1.33
N LEU A 296 -24.42 -21.50 2.20
CA LEU A 296 -25.45 -21.41 3.23
C LEU A 296 -26.80 -20.87 2.72
N LYS A 297 -26.84 -20.36 1.48
CA LYS A 297 -28.02 -19.71 0.87
C LYS A 297 -28.54 -18.53 1.69
N VAL A 298 -27.60 -17.72 2.20
CA VAL A 298 -27.87 -16.48 2.92
C VAL A 298 -27.31 -15.29 2.15
N GLU A 299 -27.68 -14.08 2.56
CA GLU A 299 -27.20 -12.87 1.90
C GLU A 299 -25.71 -12.65 2.13
N TYR A 300 -25.00 -12.25 1.07
CA TYR A 300 -23.61 -11.83 1.13
C TYR A 300 -23.50 -10.45 1.78
N MET A 301 -22.71 -10.33 2.84
CA MET A 301 -22.72 -9.17 3.72
C MET A 301 -22.31 -7.89 3.00
N SER A 302 -23.20 -6.90 3.08
CA SER A 302 -22.99 -5.53 2.64
C SER A 302 -23.22 -4.59 3.82
N MET A 303 -22.21 -3.79 4.16
CA MET A 303 -22.28 -2.78 5.22
C MET A 303 -22.76 -1.41 4.72
N ILE A 304 -23.07 -1.27 3.42
CA ILE A 304 -23.45 0.00 2.78
C ILE A 304 -24.89 0.04 2.25
N ALA A 305 -25.50 -1.12 2.01
CA ALA A 305 -26.80 -1.22 1.36
C ALA A 305 -27.39 -2.64 1.44
N GLY A 306 -28.69 -2.76 1.19
CA GLY A 306 -29.38 -4.04 1.07
C GLY A 306 -30.02 -4.51 2.38
N PRO A 307 -30.75 -5.65 2.37
CA PRO A 307 -31.51 -6.15 3.51
C PRO A 307 -30.63 -6.52 4.71
N VAL A 308 -29.34 -6.78 4.49
CA VAL A 308 -28.36 -7.07 5.54
C VAL A 308 -28.22 -5.92 6.55
N LEU A 309 -28.50 -4.68 6.16
CA LEU A 309 -28.44 -3.53 7.08
C LEU A 309 -29.41 -3.67 8.27
N GLU A 310 -30.58 -4.28 8.07
CA GLU A 310 -31.53 -4.53 9.16
C GLU A 310 -31.01 -5.59 10.14
N ILE A 311 -30.31 -6.61 9.62
CA ILE A 311 -29.65 -7.64 10.43
C ILE A 311 -28.56 -6.99 11.30
N LEU A 312 -27.70 -6.18 10.69
CA LEU A 312 -26.64 -5.47 11.40
C LEU A 312 -27.19 -4.47 12.43
N LYS A 313 -28.29 -3.78 12.13
CA LYS A 313 -28.98 -2.90 13.08
C LYS A 313 -29.51 -3.67 14.30
N ALA A 314 -30.12 -4.84 14.08
CA ALA A 314 -30.55 -5.70 15.17
C ALA A 314 -29.37 -6.19 16.03
N LYS A 315 -28.22 -6.48 15.42
CA LYS A 315 -26.99 -6.79 16.16
C LYS A 315 -26.48 -5.59 16.96
N LEU A 316 -26.57 -4.39 16.42
CA LEU A 316 -26.18 -3.17 17.13
C LEU A 316 -27.06 -2.92 18.35
N ASP A 317 -28.37 -3.10 18.22
CA ASP A 317 -29.31 -2.95 19.33
C ASP A 317 -29.04 -3.97 20.45
N LYS A 318 -28.71 -5.21 20.08
CA LYS A 318 -28.26 -6.23 21.03
C LYS A 318 -26.94 -5.83 21.70
N ALA A 319 -25.96 -5.38 20.93
CA ALA A 319 -24.65 -4.99 21.43
C ALA A 319 -24.72 -3.80 22.40
N LEU A 320 -25.59 -2.83 22.13
CA LEU A 320 -25.90 -1.71 23.03
C LEU A 320 -26.56 -2.15 24.33
N ALA A 321 -27.49 -3.10 24.26
CA ALA A 321 -28.21 -3.58 25.43
C ALA A 321 -27.33 -4.44 26.35
N GLU A 322 -26.42 -5.22 25.78
CA GLU A 322 -25.60 -6.21 26.48
C GLU A 322 -24.19 -5.71 26.79
N GLY A 323 -23.73 -4.63 26.15
CA GLY A 323 -22.33 -4.18 26.24
C GLY A 323 -21.36 -5.17 25.59
N THR A 324 -21.74 -5.74 24.44
CA THR A 324 -21.03 -6.87 23.82
C THR A 324 -19.60 -6.52 23.41
N ILE A 325 -18.63 -7.26 23.95
CA ILE A 325 -17.23 -7.25 23.49
C ILE A 325 -17.02 -8.47 22.58
N PRO A 326 -16.71 -8.30 21.27
CA PRO A 326 -16.36 -9.43 20.43
C PRO A 326 -15.06 -10.07 20.94
N TYR A 327 -14.94 -11.41 20.90
CA TYR A 327 -13.76 -12.13 21.40
C TYR A 327 -13.32 -11.67 22.81
N GLU A 328 -14.29 -11.52 23.71
CA GLU A 328 -14.10 -10.97 25.07
C GLU A 328 -12.89 -11.53 25.83
N PRO A 329 -12.57 -12.85 25.80
CA PRO A 329 -11.41 -13.39 26.51
C PRO A 329 -10.07 -12.73 26.11
N THR A 330 -9.96 -12.19 24.90
CA THR A 330 -8.78 -11.44 24.42
C THR A 330 -9.03 -9.93 24.39
N LEU A 331 -10.08 -9.49 23.69
CA LEU A 331 -10.33 -8.06 23.46
C LEU A 331 -10.78 -7.31 24.72
N GLY A 332 -11.33 -8.00 25.72
CA GLY A 332 -11.65 -7.41 27.02
C GLY A 332 -10.44 -6.82 27.75
N ASN A 333 -9.21 -7.22 27.38
CA ASN A 333 -7.98 -6.65 27.94
C ASN A 333 -7.62 -5.28 27.31
N TYR A 334 -8.22 -4.92 26.18
CA TYR A 334 -7.93 -3.72 25.42
C TYR A 334 -9.10 -2.73 25.38
N LEU A 335 -10.22 -3.08 26.00
CA LEU A 335 -11.47 -2.32 25.96
C LEU A 335 -11.96 -2.01 27.37
N SER A 336 -12.33 -0.75 27.58
CA SER A 336 -13.09 -0.36 28.76
C SER A 336 -14.59 -0.44 28.47
N ALA A 337 -15.41 -0.66 29.51
CA ALA A 337 -16.86 -0.65 29.36
C ALA A 337 -17.40 0.73 28.89
N GLU A 338 -16.71 1.81 29.25
CA GLU A 338 -17.03 3.17 28.79
C GLU A 338 -16.78 3.31 27.29
N GLU A 339 -15.62 2.86 26.80
CA GLU A 339 -15.32 2.87 25.36
C GLU A 339 -16.35 2.04 24.57
N VAL A 340 -16.67 0.84 25.04
CA VAL A 340 -17.66 -0.03 24.38
C VAL A 340 -19.02 0.65 24.24
N THR A 341 -19.49 1.26 25.33
CA THR A 341 -20.77 1.99 25.34
C THR A 341 -20.72 3.19 24.40
N GLN A 342 -19.65 3.98 24.45
CA GLN A 342 -19.50 5.18 23.63
C GLN A 342 -19.42 4.85 22.14
N ARG A 343 -18.63 3.85 21.75
CA ARG A 343 -18.42 3.49 20.33
C ARG A 343 -19.67 2.91 19.70
N TYR A 344 -20.44 2.07 20.41
CA TYR A 344 -21.72 1.62 19.88
C TYR A 344 -22.76 2.74 19.80
N ALA A 345 -22.76 3.69 20.75
CA ALA A 345 -23.62 4.86 20.67
C ALA A 345 -23.29 5.75 19.46
N ASN A 346 -21.99 5.98 19.18
CA ASN A 346 -21.53 6.69 17.99
C ASN A 346 -21.95 5.96 16.70
N LEU A 347 -21.79 4.64 16.64
CA LEU A 347 -22.19 3.86 15.48
C LEU A 347 -23.71 3.86 15.26
N ALA A 348 -24.51 3.89 16.33
CA ALA A 348 -25.95 4.06 16.23
C ALA A 348 -26.32 5.43 15.64
N GLN A 349 -25.67 6.50 16.11
CA GLN A 349 -25.85 7.83 15.54
C GLN A 349 -25.42 7.91 14.07
N TRP A 350 -24.32 7.23 13.72
CA TRP A 350 -23.86 7.11 12.35
C TRP A 350 -24.90 6.44 11.45
N TYR A 351 -25.45 5.29 11.89
CA TYR A 351 -26.51 4.60 11.18
C TYR A 351 -27.78 5.46 11.06
N ASP A 352 -28.21 6.15 12.12
CA ASP A 352 -29.38 7.03 12.07
C ASP A 352 -29.20 8.20 11.08
N THR A 353 -27.95 8.64 10.87
CA THR A 353 -27.60 9.75 9.98
C THR A 353 -27.43 9.32 8.52
N TYR A 354 -26.69 8.24 8.27
CA TYR A 354 -26.26 7.83 6.92
C TYR A 354 -26.89 6.51 6.45
N GLY A 355 -27.52 5.75 7.35
CA GLY A 355 -28.26 4.54 7.03
C GLY A 355 -27.40 3.31 6.77
N HIS A 356 -26.13 3.30 7.20
CA HIS A 356 -25.20 2.20 6.95
C HIS A 356 -24.14 2.06 8.04
N PHE A 357 -23.31 1.01 7.99
CA PHE A 357 -22.28 0.69 9.00
C PHE A 357 -20.84 0.81 8.49
N TRP A 358 -20.66 1.26 7.24
CA TRP A 358 -19.34 1.53 6.68
C TRP A 358 -18.70 2.78 7.28
N ILE A 359 -17.61 2.59 8.02
CA ILE A 359 -16.76 3.63 8.62
C ILE A 359 -15.29 3.27 8.40
N GLY A 360 -14.45 4.29 8.23
CA GLY A 360 -12.99 4.17 8.18
C GLY A 360 -12.33 5.36 8.88
N THR A 361 -11.03 5.57 8.63
CA THR A 361 -10.29 6.75 9.13
C THR A 361 -9.81 7.66 7.99
N GLY A 362 -10.22 7.37 6.75
CA GLY A 362 -9.77 8.07 5.54
C GLY A 362 -10.23 9.53 5.45
N PRO A 363 -9.64 10.30 4.53
CA PRO A 363 -9.96 11.73 4.34
C PRO A 363 -11.39 11.97 3.82
N LEU A 364 -12.03 10.94 3.25
CA LEU A 364 -13.42 10.97 2.81
C LEU A 364 -14.23 9.95 3.59
N TYR A 365 -15.51 10.21 3.84
CA TYR A 365 -16.45 9.22 4.35
C TYR A 365 -17.58 8.98 3.34
N LEU A 366 -18.20 7.81 3.41
CA LEU A 366 -19.37 7.48 2.60
C LEU A 366 -20.59 8.17 3.20
N GLU A 367 -21.18 9.12 2.47
CA GLU A 367 -22.44 9.76 2.88
C GLU A 367 -23.64 8.90 2.44
N ARG A 368 -23.62 8.41 1.19
CA ARG A 368 -24.71 7.63 0.60
C ARG A 368 -24.21 6.66 -0.46
N ALA A 369 -24.84 5.50 -0.56
CA ALA A 369 -24.67 4.55 -1.66
C ALA A 369 -26.01 4.20 -2.31
N PHE A 370 -26.03 4.20 -3.64
CA PHE A 370 -27.19 3.88 -4.47
C PHE A 370 -26.83 2.74 -5.44
N PRO A 371 -26.94 1.47 -5.02
CA PRO A 371 -26.52 0.34 -5.85
C PRO A 371 -27.28 0.16 -7.16
N ILE A 372 -28.54 0.61 -7.23
CA ILE A 372 -29.39 0.54 -8.44
C ILE A 372 -28.93 1.60 -9.44
N GLU A 373 -28.78 2.84 -8.99
CA GLU A 373 -28.34 4.00 -9.78
C GLU A 373 -26.83 4.01 -10.02
N LYS A 374 -26.08 3.08 -9.41
CA LYS A 374 -24.62 2.95 -9.52
C LYS A 374 -23.91 4.26 -9.20
N THR A 375 -24.29 4.84 -8.07
CA THR A 375 -23.77 6.13 -7.59
C THR A 375 -23.43 6.04 -6.10
N ILE A 376 -22.32 6.65 -5.70
CA ILE A 376 -22.00 6.91 -4.29
C ILE A 376 -21.76 8.41 -4.11
N VAL A 377 -21.96 8.90 -2.89
CA VAL A 377 -21.60 10.25 -2.48
C VAL A 377 -20.58 10.14 -1.35
N LEU A 378 -19.40 10.70 -1.59
CA LEU A 378 -18.35 10.80 -0.58
C LEU A 378 -18.24 12.26 -0.11
N ARG A 379 -17.90 12.47 1.16
CA ARG A 379 -17.68 13.80 1.73
C ARG A 379 -16.38 13.86 2.50
N ARG A 380 -15.76 15.04 2.55
CA ARG A 380 -14.58 15.29 3.37
C ARG A 380 -14.88 15.01 4.84
N PHE A 381 -14.03 14.23 5.48
CA PHE A 381 -14.02 14.05 6.91
C PHE A 381 -13.28 15.21 7.58
N ALA A 382 -14.01 16.07 8.29
CA ALA A 382 -13.46 17.30 8.86
C ALA A 382 -12.44 17.03 9.98
N ASP A 383 -12.59 15.91 10.67
CA ASP A 383 -11.74 15.48 11.79
C ASP A 383 -10.52 14.66 11.34
N HIS A 384 -10.26 14.54 10.03
CA HIS A 384 -9.06 13.88 9.53
C HIS A 384 -7.79 14.63 9.98
N PRO A 385 -6.78 13.95 10.56
CA PRO A 385 -5.69 14.61 11.27
C PRO A 385 -4.64 15.24 10.35
N ASP A 386 -4.46 14.70 9.14
CA ASP A 386 -3.41 15.19 8.25
C ASP A 386 -3.81 16.51 7.55
N PRO A 387 -2.86 17.43 7.35
CA PRO A 387 -3.10 18.60 6.54
C PRO A 387 -3.28 18.20 5.06
N SER A 388 -4.10 18.96 4.32
CA SER A 388 -4.47 18.64 2.93
C SER A 388 -3.31 18.70 1.92
N ASP A 389 -2.17 19.23 2.33
CA ASP A 389 -0.95 19.33 1.53
C ASP A 389 0.09 18.24 1.82
N LYS A 390 -0.10 17.40 2.85
CA LYS A 390 0.82 16.28 3.21
C LYS A 390 1.26 15.45 2.00
N TRP A 391 0.32 15.16 1.09
CA TRP A 391 0.54 14.32 -0.08
C TRP A 391 0.51 15.10 -1.41
N ALA A 392 0.47 16.43 -1.38
CA ALA A 392 0.26 17.25 -2.58
C ALA A 392 1.35 17.08 -3.66
N ARG A 393 2.57 16.70 -3.27
CA ARG A 393 3.67 16.41 -4.21
C ARG A 393 3.35 15.30 -5.22
N PHE A 394 2.37 14.45 -4.93
CA PHE A 394 1.97 13.34 -5.80
C PHE A 394 0.85 13.72 -6.80
N SER A 395 0.45 14.98 -6.86
CA SER A 395 -0.46 15.44 -7.92
C SER A 395 0.24 15.52 -9.28
N GLU A 396 1.57 15.70 -9.29
CA GLU A 396 2.38 15.83 -10.50
C GLU A 396 3.63 14.96 -10.38
N PRO A 397 3.83 13.96 -11.25
CA PRO A 397 5.02 13.13 -11.20
C PRO A 397 6.24 13.93 -11.63
N ALA A 398 7.32 13.85 -10.85
CA ALA A 398 8.61 14.49 -11.13
C ALA A 398 9.38 13.79 -12.27
N ILE A 399 8.75 13.65 -13.44
CA ILE A 399 9.36 13.08 -14.65
C ILE A 399 10.40 14.08 -15.15
N ALA A 400 11.65 13.64 -15.25
CA ALA A 400 12.74 14.49 -15.70
C ALA A 400 12.55 14.92 -17.17
N GLU A 401 12.69 16.22 -17.43
CA GLU A 401 12.86 16.81 -18.74
C GLU A 401 14.35 16.82 -19.06
N VAL A 402 14.78 16.14 -20.13
CA VAL A 402 16.20 15.95 -20.44
C VAL A 402 16.53 16.62 -21.76
N GLU A 403 17.57 17.45 -21.76
CA GLU A 403 18.15 18.05 -22.95
C GLU A 403 19.64 17.71 -23.04
N LEU A 404 20.12 17.46 -24.25
CA LEU A 404 21.51 17.14 -24.52
C LEU A 404 22.07 18.22 -25.45
N ASP A 405 23.13 18.91 -25.02
CA ASP A 405 23.85 19.90 -25.81
C ASP A 405 25.31 19.51 -25.97
N GLY A 406 25.93 19.96 -27.06
CA GLY A 406 27.34 19.71 -27.30
C GLY A 406 27.78 19.96 -28.74
N PRO A 407 29.03 19.60 -29.07
CA PRO A 407 29.59 19.89 -30.37
C PRO A 407 28.89 19.11 -31.48
N SER A 408 28.39 19.82 -32.49
CA SER A 408 27.86 19.20 -33.72
C SER A 408 28.93 18.51 -34.57
N ARG A 409 30.21 18.74 -34.28
CA ARG A 409 31.35 18.13 -34.97
C ARG A 409 32.43 17.71 -33.96
N VAL A 410 32.88 16.47 -34.06
CA VAL A 410 33.94 15.90 -33.20
C VAL A 410 35.09 15.45 -34.08
N THR A 411 36.33 15.80 -33.73
CA THR A 411 37.52 15.32 -34.45
C THR A 411 37.88 13.93 -33.96
N VAL A 412 38.17 13.00 -34.87
CA VAL A 412 38.66 11.65 -34.51
C VAL A 412 39.91 11.76 -33.65
N GLY A 413 39.89 11.14 -32.47
CA GLY A 413 41.05 11.11 -31.57
C GLY A 413 41.23 12.37 -30.71
N GLU A 414 40.25 13.28 -30.71
CA GLU A 414 40.17 14.38 -29.74
C GLU A 414 39.09 14.11 -28.70
N GLU A 415 39.26 14.68 -27.51
CA GLU A 415 38.24 14.65 -26.47
C GLU A 415 37.04 15.52 -26.87
N ALA A 416 35.83 15.05 -26.54
CA ALA A 416 34.61 15.82 -26.75
C ALA A 416 33.70 15.73 -25.52
N SER A 417 33.21 16.89 -25.06
CA SER A 417 32.28 16.98 -23.93
C SER A 417 30.90 17.40 -24.41
N PHE A 418 29.88 16.80 -23.79
CA PHE A 418 28.46 17.09 -24.01
C PHE A 418 27.81 17.36 -22.65
N ASP A 419 26.95 18.36 -22.60
CA ASP A 419 26.22 18.74 -21.41
C ASP A 419 24.82 18.12 -21.45
N VAL A 420 24.41 17.53 -20.33
CA VAL A 420 23.10 16.93 -20.12
C VAL A 420 22.38 17.80 -19.10
N PHE A 421 21.37 18.52 -19.55
CA PHE A 421 20.48 19.29 -18.70
C PHE A 421 19.31 18.42 -18.26
N VAL A 422 19.02 18.41 -16.97
CA VAL A 422 17.92 17.64 -16.39
C VAL A 422 17.11 18.56 -15.51
N ASP A 423 15.89 18.88 -15.94
CA ASP A 423 15.00 19.80 -15.25
C ASP A 423 13.68 19.12 -14.88
N PHE A 424 12.92 19.75 -13.99
CA PHE A 424 11.51 19.45 -13.78
C PHE A 424 10.76 20.77 -13.59
N GLN A 425 9.77 21.03 -14.46
CA GLN A 425 9.00 22.28 -14.45
C GLN A 425 9.85 23.55 -14.55
N GLY A 426 10.97 23.47 -15.26
CA GLY A 426 11.91 24.58 -15.45
C GLY A 426 12.82 24.87 -14.25
N GLU A 427 12.82 24.01 -13.23
CA GLU A 427 13.77 24.05 -12.12
C GLU A 427 14.79 22.90 -12.24
N PRO A 428 16.07 23.13 -11.88
CA PRO A 428 17.10 22.10 -11.91
C PRO A 428 16.75 20.87 -11.06
N TYR A 429 16.92 19.67 -11.61
CA TYR A 429 16.71 18.44 -10.86
C TYR A 429 17.85 18.20 -9.86
N ALA A 430 17.52 17.93 -8.60
CA ALA A 430 18.54 17.71 -7.57
C ALA A 430 19.39 16.47 -7.88
N VAL A 431 20.71 16.59 -7.76
CA VAL A 431 21.62 15.44 -7.99
C VAL A 431 21.29 14.29 -7.04
N ASP A 432 20.92 14.61 -5.79
CA ASP A 432 20.56 13.62 -4.77
C ASP A 432 19.32 12.79 -5.13
N ASP A 433 18.46 13.31 -6.01
CA ASP A 433 17.24 12.63 -6.48
C ASP A 433 17.44 11.84 -7.78
N ILE A 434 18.63 11.88 -8.38
CA ILE A 434 19.00 11.08 -9.56
C ILE A 434 19.76 9.82 -9.12
N ALA A 435 19.33 8.66 -9.63
CA ALA A 435 19.99 7.38 -9.38
C ALA A 435 21.21 7.19 -10.29
N GLU A 436 21.03 7.45 -11.59
CA GLU A 436 22.11 7.40 -12.58
C GLU A 436 21.75 8.18 -13.85
N VAL A 437 22.77 8.73 -14.51
CA VAL A 437 22.70 9.24 -15.88
C VAL A 437 23.67 8.41 -16.73
N LYS A 438 23.12 7.57 -17.61
CA LYS A 438 23.91 6.73 -18.53
C LYS A 438 23.91 7.32 -19.92
N TYR A 439 24.98 7.10 -20.67
CA TYR A 439 25.01 7.38 -22.10
C TYR A 439 25.32 6.14 -22.93
N LEU A 440 24.80 6.14 -24.15
CA LEU A 440 25.01 5.15 -25.18
C LEU A 440 25.52 5.88 -26.42
N LEU A 441 26.72 5.52 -26.88
CA LEU A 441 27.32 6.08 -28.08
C LEU A 441 27.14 5.10 -29.25
N PHE A 442 26.49 5.55 -30.32
CA PHE A 442 26.28 4.79 -31.54
C PHE A 442 27.08 5.37 -32.71
N ASP A 443 27.72 4.50 -33.48
CA ASP A 443 28.43 4.88 -34.70
C ASP A 443 27.49 5.19 -35.88
N ALA A 444 28.05 5.61 -37.01
CA ALA A 444 27.32 5.92 -38.24
C ALA A 444 26.61 4.72 -38.90
N GLN A 445 26.92 3.50 -38.47
CA GLN A 445 26.28 2.26 -38.90
C GLN A 445 25.22 1.78 -37.90
N GLY A 446 25.06 2.49 -36.77
CA GLY A 446 24.12 2.16 -35.70
C GLY A 446 24.62 1.10 -34.72
N ASN A 447 25.92 0.78 -34.72
CA ASN A 447 26.50 -0.10 -33.71
C ASN A 447 26.76 0.66 -32.41
N LEU A 448 26.54 0.00 -31.28
CA LEU A 448 26.89 0.53 -29.97
C LEU A 448 28.41 0.46 -29.77
N VAL A 449 29.04 1.62 -29.66
CA VAL A 449 30.49 1.80 -29.48
C VAL A 449 30.85 1.83 -28.00
N GLU A 450 30.07 2.57 -27.20
CA GLU A 450 30.36 2.75 -25.78
C GLU A 450 29.08 2.88 -24.94
N VAL A 451 29.16 2.37 -23.72
CA VAL A 451 28.21 2.65 -22.64
C VAL A 451 28.99 3.25 -21.49
N GLY A 452 28.58 4.43 -21.02
CA GLY A 452 29.21 5.08 -19.87
C GLY A 452 28.22 5.81 -18.98
N ALA A 453 28.73 6.51 -17.99
CA ALA A 453 27.95 7.34 -17.07
C ALA A 453 28.37 8.80 -17.21
N ALA A 454 27.40 9.71 -17.19
CA ALA A 454 27.67 11.15 -17.14
C ALA A 454 28.07 11.55 -15.71
N GLU A 455 28.99 12.51 -15.59
CA GLU A 455 29.45 13.02 -14.31
C GLU A 455 28.55 14.17 -13.85
N ALA A 456 28.06 14.13 -12.61
CA ALA A 456 27.28 15.22 -12.04
C ALA A 456 28.19 16.45 -11.81
N VAL A 457 27.73 17.62 -12.26
CA VAL A 457 28.44 18.89 -12.10
C VAL A 457 27.79 19.69 -10.97
N GLU A 458 26.49 19.94 -11.10
CA GLU A 458 25.62 20.60 -10.13
C GLU A 458 24.17 20.15 -10.36
N ASP A 459 23.24 20.60 -9.53
CA ASP A 459 21.81 20.33 -9.75
C ASP A 459 21.40 20.74 -11.17
N GLY A 460 20.72 19.83 -11.86
CA GLY A 460 20.29 19.98 -13.25
C GLY A 460 21.36 19.84 -14.32
N LEU A 461 22.64 19.57 -13.99
CA LEU A 461 23.71 19.48 -14.98
C LEU A 461 24.64 18.28 -14.78
N TRP A 462 24.77 17.48 -15.84
CA TRP A 462 25.76 16.41 -15.97
C TRP A 462 26.59 16.60 -17.23
N THR A 463 27.80 16.06 -17.25
CA THR A 463 28.68 16.10 -18.42
C THR A 463 29.04 14.68 -18.87
N VAL A 464 28.88 14.41 -20.17
CA VAL A 464 29.43 13.23 -20.85
C VAL A 464 30.74 13.62 -21.50
N THR A 465 31.83 12.93 -21.17
CA THR A 465 33.14 13.16 -21.80
C THR A 465 33.55 11.93 -22.61
N LEU A 466 33.60 12.09 -23.94
CA LEU A 466 34.13 11.08 -24.85
C LEU A 466 35.64 11.20 -24.92
N SER A 467 36.34 10.12 -24.53
CA SER A 467 37.79 10.11 -24.55
C SER A 467 38.36 10.13 -25.98
N PRO A 468 39.60 10.60 -26.18
CA PRO A 468 40.32 10.43 -27.45
C PRO A 468 40.35 8.99 -27.97
N GLU A 469 40.38 8.00 -27.09
CA GLU A 469 40.36 6.59 -27.47
C GLU A 469 38.99 6.18 -28.02
N THR A 470 37.92 6.65 -27.39
CA THR A 470 36.52 6.47 -27.83
C THR A 470 36.29 7.13 -29.19
N THR A 471 36.60 8.42 -29.31
CA THR A 471 36.38 9.16 -30.56
C THR A 471 37.29 8.64 -31.68
N GLY A 472 38.45 8.08 -31.33
CA GLY A 472 39.36 7.38 -32.24
C GLY A 472 38.76 6.10 -32.87
N GLN A 473 37.75 5.49 -32.25
CA GLN A 473 37.05 4.31 -32.78
C GLN A 473 35.94 4.68 -33.76
N LEU A 474 35.52 5.95 -33.81
CA LEU A 474 34.43 6.41 -34.67
C LEU A 474 34.92 6.58 -36.11
N GLU A 475 34.18 6.03 -37.07
CA GLU A 475 34.36 6.36 -38.48
C GLU A 475 33.82 7.77 -38.79
N VAL A 476 34.32 8.36 -39.88
CA VAL A 476 33.78 9.64 -40.37
C VAL A 476 32.33 9.44 -40.78
N GLY A 477 31.42 10.14 -40.12
CA GLY A 477 29.99 9.95 -40.32
C GLY A 477 29.14 10.60 -39.23
N SER A 478 27.82 10.40 -39.34
CA SER A 478 26.85 10.89 -38.36
C SER A 478 26.72 9.88 -37.23
N ASN A 479 27.20 10.22 -36.05
CA ASN A 479 27.10 9.41 -34.84
C ASN A 479 25.96 9.92 -33.97
N ARG A 480 25.50 9.11 -33.02
CA ARG A 480 24.41 9.46 -32.11
C ARG A 480 24.82 9.18 -30.68
N LEU A 481 24.67 10.20 -29.83
CA LEU A 481 24.78 10.09 -28.39
C LEU A 481 23.36 10.06 -27.82
N GLU A 482 23.03 9.03 -27.05
CA GLU A 482 21.75 8.90 -26.36
C GLU A 482 22.01 8.86 -24.86
N VAL A 483 21.24 9.63 -24.09
CA VAL A 483 21.33 9.68 -22.63
C VAL A 483 20.05 9.11 -22.00
N VAL A 484 20.23 8.39 -20.91
CA VAL A 484 19.17 7.78 -20.11
C VAL A 484 19.31 8.29 -18.69
N VAL A 485 18.29 9.00 -18.20
CA VAL A 485 18.24 9.54 -16.85
C VAL A 485 17.28 8.71 -16.02
N VAL A 486 17.75 8.20 -14.89
CA VAL A 486 16.96 7.41 -13.95
C VAL A 486 16.80 8.19 -12.66
N SER A 487 15.56 8.62 -12.37
CA SER A 487 15.20 9.31 -11.12
C SER A 487 14.91 8.32 -9.99
N LYS A 488 15.18 8.73 -8.74
CA LYS A 488 14.74 8.04 -7.52
C LYS A 488 13.28 8.34 -7.17
N LEU A 489 12.70 9.40 -7.75
CA LEU A 489 11.35 9.89 -7.45
C LEU A 489 10.28 9.29 -8.36
N VAL A 490 10.67 8.80 -9.55
CA VAL A 490 9.74 8.21 -10.52
C VAL A 490 10.41 7.03 -11.21
N ALA A 491 9.79 5.84 -11.18
CA ALA A 491 10.28 4.63 -11.85
C ALA A 491 10.01 4.62 -13.37
N LEU A 492 10.23 5.77 -14.02
CA LEU A 492 10.15 5.96 -15.46
C LEU A 492 11.43 6.67 -15.92
N PRO A 493 12.31 6.00 -16.70
CA PRO A 493 13.49 6.67 -17.22
C PRO A 493 13.12 7.72 -18.27
N SER A 494 13.88 8.82 -18.28
CA SER A 494 13.81 9.86 -19.30
C SER A 494 14.96 9.72 -20.28
N PHE A 495 14.74 10.15 -21.53
CA PHE A 495 15.68 9.94 -22.62
C PHE A 495 15.86 11.24 -23.41
N ALA A 496 17.09 11.48 -23.87
CA ALA A 496 17.39 12.47 -24.91
C ALA A 496 18.46 11.93 -25.85
N ASP A 497 18.46 12.39 -27.09
CA ASP A 497 19.50 12.03 -28.06
C ASP A 497 19.95 13.23 -28.89
N LEU A 498 21.23 13.20 -29.27
CA LEU A 498 21.87 14.22 -30.10
C LEU A 498 22.72 13.53 -31.18
N GLN A 499 22.66 14.08 -32.38
CA GLN A 499 23.51 13.65 -33.50
C GLN A 499 24.68 14.61 -33.68
N PHE A 500 25.87 14.06 -33.89
CA PHE A 500 27.08 14.82 -34.20
C PHE A 500 27.86 14.14 -35.32
N VAL A 501 28.65 14.92 -36.05
CA VAL A 501 29.45 14.39 -37.17
C VAL A 501 30.90 14.25 -36.77
N THR A 502 31.45 13.04 -36.88
CA THR A 502 32.88 12.84 -36.68
C THR A 502 33.64 13.18 -37.95
N VAL A 503 34.70 13.98 -37.84
CA VAL A 503 35.58 14.46 -38.92
C VAL A 503 37.04 14.14 -38.62
N GLN A 504 37.90 14.15 -39.64
CA GLN A 504 39.34 13.93 -39.49
C GLN A 504 40.09 15.17 -39.01
#